data_AF-A0A7S1ZH14-F1
#
_entry.id   AF-A0A7S1ZH14-F1
#
_cell.length_a   1.000
_cell.length_b   1.000
_cell.length_c   1.000
_cell.angle_alpha   90.00
_cell.angle_beta   90.00
_cell.angle_gamma   90.00
#
_symmetry.space_group_name_H-M   'P 1'
#
loop_
_entity.id
_entity.type
_entity.pdbx_description
1 polymer ?
#
loop_
_entity_poly.entity_id
_entity_poly.type
_entity_poly.pdbx_seq_one_letter_code
_entity_poly.pdbx_strand_id
1 'polypeptide(L)'
;LSSTRDFVVGPRRRRHRSHTWDVAAAASSVRPFSSSSGADDEVDEEEGNPLNAERESMPFDVLIVGGGPAGLAASIRLRQLCEENGRELSVCVVEKGSEIGSHILSGNVLDPKSLNELLPNTDWITELKDRTGSVATPVSEDRFLVLTETGSHAIPNLLLPSQLHNDGNYVMSLSQLCRYLGQKAEEMGVEVYPGFAASEVLYGE
;
A
#
# COMPACT_ATOMS: atom_id res chain seq x y z
N LEU A 1 0.21 -5.11 36.30
CA LEU A 1 -1.11 -4.43 36.19
C LEU A 1 -1.33 -4.16 34.70
N SER A 2 -1.43 -5.18 33.87
CA SER A 2 -2.68 -5.90 33.52
C SER A 2 -3.84 -4.94 33.21
N SER A 3 -3.97 -4.56 31.94
CA SER A 3 -5.24 -4.12 31.35
C SER A 3 -5.22 -4.56 29.89
N THR A 4 -5.58 -5.82 29.68
CA THR A 4 -6.04 -6.33 28.39
C THR A 4 -7.36 -5.61 28.10
N ARG A 5 -7.52 -5.06 26.89
CA ARG A 5 -8.76 -4.42 26.45
C ARG A 5 -9.35 -5.24 25.31
N ASP A 6 -10.59 -5.64 25.52
CA ASP A 6 -11.34 -6.59 24.71
C ASP A 6 -11.89 -5.94 23.43
N PHE A 7 -11.90 -6.70 22.34
CA PHE A 7 -12.83 -6.53 21.22
C PHE A 7 -13.34 -7.90 20.78
N VAL A 8 -14.64 -7.98 20.46
CA VAL A 8 -15.42 -9.22 20.29
C VAL A 8 -15.75 -9.47 18.82
N VAL A 9 -15.49 -10.69 18.32
CA VAL A 9 -16.10 -11.23 17.08
C VAL A 9 -16.52 -12.69 17.27
N GLY A 10 -17.76 -12.99 16.89
CA GLY A 10 -18.44 -14.29 17.05
C GLY A 10 -18.05 -15.39 16.02
N PRO A 11 -18.64 -16.60 16.13
CA PRO A 11 -18.02 -17.82 15.64
C PRO A 11 -18.34 -18.15 14.18
N ARG A 12 -17.32 -18.58 13.40
CA ARG A 12 -17.52 -19.29 12.12
C ARG A 12 -17.55 -20.80 12.33
N ARG A 13 -18.75 -21.41 12.22
CA ARG A 13 -18.91 -22.86 12.06
C ARG A 13 -18.66 -23.28 10.61
N ARG A 14 -17.69 -24.19 10.42
CA ARG A 14 -17.49 -24.97 9.19
C ARG A 14 -18.69 -25.88 8.93
N ARG A 15 -19.27 -25.84 7.72
CA ARG A 15 -19.90 -27.01 7.08
C ARG A 15 -19.65 -27.00 5.58
N HIS A 16 -19.07 -28.10 5.10
CA HIS A 16 -19.05 -28.52 3.70
C HIS A 16 -20.48 -28.78 3.22
N ARG A 17 -20.81 -28.33 2.00
CA ARG A 17 -21.64 -29.06 1.04
C ARG A 17 -21.51 -28.45 -0.35
N SER A 18 -21.20 -29.31 -1.31
CA SER A 18 -21.23 -29.09 -2.75
C SER A 18 -22.66 -28.94 -3.26
N HIS A 19 -22.97 -27.90 -4.02
CA HIS A 19 -24.02 -27.94 -5.04
C HIS A 19 -23.74 -26.95 -6.17
N THR A 20 -24.02 -27.42 -7.38
CA THR A 20 -23.93 -26.77 -8.69
C THR A 20 -24.92 -25.63 -8.83
N TRP A 21 -24.54 -24.57 -9.54
CA TRP A 21 -25.42 -23.44 -9.86
C TRP A 21 -25.88 -23.55 -11.32
N ASP A 22 -27.19 -23.77 -11.50
CA ASP A 22 -27.88 -23.51 -12.77
C ASP A 22 -28.26 -22.03 -12.82
N VAL A 23 -27.88 -21.35 -13.91
CA VAL A 23 -28.26 -19.96 -14.17
C VAL A 23 -29.50 -19.96 -15.06
N ALA A 24 -30.66 -19.61 -14.48
CA ALA A 24 -31.86 -19.26 -15.23
C ALA A 24 -32.14 -17.76 -15.11
N ALA A 25 -32.07 -17.08 -16.25
CA ALA A 25 -32.48 -15.69 -16.40
C ALA A 25 -34.01 -15.56 -16.31
N ALA A 26 -34.48 -14.61 -15.53
CA ALA A 26 -35.87 -14.16 -15.56
C ALA A 26 -35.92 -12.63 -15.60
N ALA A 27 -36.21 -12.10 -16.78
CA ALA A 27 -36.65 -10.73 -16.97
C ALA A 27 -38.12 -10.62 -16.53
N SER A 28 -38.50 -9.55 -15.82
CA SER A 28 -39.90 -9.13 -15.75
C SER A 28 -40.09 -7.75 -15.12
N SER A 29 -40.55 -6.83 -15.98
CA SER A 29 -41.54 -5.76 -15.79
C SER A 29 -41.43 -4.77 -14.61
N VAL A 30 -41.14 -3.53 -14.99
CA VAL A 30 -41.39 -2.30 -14.21
C VAL A 30 -42.90 -2.17 -13.98
N ARG A 31 -43.32 -1.94 -12.72
CA ARG A 31 -44.67 -1.49 -12.37
C ARG A 31 -44.66 0.01 -12.05
N PRO A 32 -45.67 0.78 -12.48
CA PRO A 32 -45.73 2.21 -12.20
C PRO A 32 -46.20 2.48 -10.77
N PHE A 33 -45.72 3.61 -10.27
CA PHE A 33 -45.98 4.20 -8.95
C PHE A 33 -47.48 4.48 -8.76
N SER A 34 -48.07 3.96 -7.67
CA SER A 34 -49.40 4.36 -7.20
C SER A 34 -49.27 5.11 -5.88
N SER A 35 -49.65 6.39 -5.88
CA SER A 35 -49.81 7.20 -4.68
C SER A 35 -51.07 6.79 -3.92
N SER A 36 -50.93 6.27 -2.71
CA SER A 36 -52.01 6.26 -1.71
C SER A 36 -51.53 6.99 -0.46
N SER A 37 -52.30 8.02 -0.13
CA SER A 37 -52.18 8.92 1.01
C SER A 37 -52.41 8.23 2.36
N GLY A 38 -51.54 8.54 3.32
CA GLY A 38 -51.91 8.82 4.71
C GLY A 38 -52.29 7.62 5.59
N ALA A 39 -51.30 7.08 6.29
CA ALA A 39 -51.38 6.79 7.71
C ALA A 39 -49.96 7.01 8.27
N ASP A 40 -49.83 7.96 9.18
CA ASP A 40 -48.56 8.33 9.82
C ASP A 40 -48.14 7.20 10.77
N ASP A 41 -47.43 6.21 10.24
CA ASP A 41 -46.48 5.44 11.03
C ASP A 41 -45.15 6.20 10.92
N GLU A 42 -44.72 6.85 12.01
CA GLU A 42 -43.34 7.32 12.16
C GLU A 42 -42.44 6.08 12.05
N VAL A 43 -41.90 5.86 10.85
CA VAL A 43 -40.78 4.95 10.68
C VAL A 43 -39.58 5.70 11.25
N ASP A 44 -39.11 5.27 12.42
CA ASP A 44 -37.83 5.71 12.98
C ASP A 44 -36.75 5.54 11.90
N GLU A 45 -36.38 6.62 11.21
CA GLU A 45 -35.38 6.63 10.12
C GLU A 45 -33.95 6.31 10.62
N GLU A 46 -33.77 6.03 11.91
CA GLU A 46 -32.47 5.69 12.51
C GLU A 46 -32.14 4.19 12.52
N GLU A 47 -33.14 3.28 12.53
CA GLU A 47 -32.89 1.83 12.56
C GLU A 47 -32.63 1.27 11.15
N GLY A 48 -31.42 1.49 10.65
CA GLY A 48 -30.96 0.83 9.42
C GLY A 48 -29.92 1.58 8.61
N ASN A 49 -29.41 2.71 9.09
CA ASN A 49 -28.33 3.41 8.41
C ASN A 49 -27.01 2.60 8.56
N PRO A 50 -26.46 1.99 7.48
CA PRO A 50 -25.21 1.24 7.56
C PRO A 50 -24.00 2.12 7.94
N LEU A 51 -24.17 3.45 7.92
CA LEU A 51 -23.15 4.40 8.41
C LEU A 51 -23.09 4.50 9.95
N ASN A 52 -24.11 4.03 10.66
CA ASN A 52 -24.17 3.99 12.13
C ASN A 52 -23.80 2.60 12.70
N ALA A 53 -23.34 1.67 11.86
CA ALA A 53 -22.85 0.39 12.33
C ALA A 53 -21.52 0.54 13.07
N GLU A 54 -21.33 -0.20 14.18
CA GLU A 54 -20.03 -0.29 14.85
C GLU A 54 -18.96 -0.74 13.84
N ARG A 55 -17.88 0.03 13.73
CA ARG A 55 -16.76 -0.31 12.85
C ARG A 55 -16.00 -1.50 13.44
N GLU A 56 -15.72 -2.52 12.62
CA GLU A 56 -14.82 -3.60 13.01
C GLU A 56 -13.41 -3.07 13.29
N SER A 57 -12.76 -3.58 14.32
CA SER A 57 -11.42 -3.18 14.74
C SER A 57 -10.47 -4.38 14.79
N MET A 58 -9.22 -4.17 14.38
CA MET A 58 -8.14 -5.17 14.49
C MET A 58 -6.95 -4.56 15.24
N PRO A 59 -6.44 -5.21 16.30
CA PRO A 59 -5.32 -4.68 17.06
C PRO A 59 -3.99 -4.92 16.35
N PHE A 60 -3.15 -3.88 16.30
CA PHE A 60 -1.76 -3.93 15.84
C PHE A 60 -0.88 -3.10 16.78
N ASP A 61 0.37 -3.51 16.97
CA ASP A 61 1.34 -2.73 17.75
C ASP A 61 1.83 -1.51 16.98
N VAL A 62 2.00 -1.65 15.66
CA VAL A 62 2.41 -0.56 14.77
C VAL A 62 1.56 -0.58 13.50
N LEU A 63 0.92 0.54 13.22
CA LEU A 63 0.21 0.81 11.97
C LEU A 63 0.98 1.85 11.15
N ILE A 64 1.28 1.51 9.89
CA ILE A 64 1.95 2.37 8.93
C ILE A 64 0.95 2.72 7.83
N VAL A 65 0.74 4.02 7.60
CA VAL A 65 -0.16 4.51 6.55
C VAL A 65 0.66 4.85 5.31
N GLY A 66 0.47 4.06 4.25
CA GLY A 66 1.10 4.22 2.94
C GLY A 66 2.12 3.12 2.62
N GLY A 67 1.86 2.38 1.55
CA GLY A 67 2.72 1.36 0.94
C GLY A 67 3.73 1.94 -0.05
N GLY A 68 4.25 3.14 0.21
CA GLY A 68 5.33 3.76 -0.55
C GLY A 68 6.72 3.31 -0.07
N PRO A 69 7.81 3.82 -0.67
CA PRO A 69 9.16 3.38 -0.34
C PRO A 69 9.51 3.63 1.13
N ALA A 70 9.08 4.75 1.71
CA ALA A 70 9.32 5.07 3.11
C ALA A 70 8.55 4.16 4.07
N GLY A 71 7.26 3.92 3.83
CA GLY A 71 6.44 3.07 4.69
C GLY A 71 6.87 1.62 4.67
N LEU A 72 7.21 1.10 3.49
CA LEU A 72 7.74 -0.26 3.32
C LEU A 72 9.15 -0.41 3.90
N ALA A 73 10.02 0.60 3.74
CA ALA A 73 11.34 0.58 4.38
C ALA A 73 11.22 0.60 5.92
N ALA A 74 10.30 1.40 6.46
CA ALA A 74 10.04 1.46 7.89
C ALA A 74 9.52 0.12 8.43
N SER A 75 8.58 -0.54 7.73
CA SER A 75 8.04 -1.83 8.15
C SER A 75 9.10 -2.94 8.13
N ILE A 76 9.90 -3.00 7.06
CA ILE A 76 11.05 -3.93 6.94
C ILE A 76 12.03 -3.70 8.08
N ARG A 77 12.50 -2.45 8.28
CA ARG A 77 13.50 -2.17 9.30
C ARG A 77 12.97 -2.44 10.71
N LEU A 78 11.70 -2.17 10.96
CA LEU A 78 11.06 -2.48 12.24
C LEU A 78 11.07 -3.99 12.52
N ARG A 79 10.74 -4.82 11.51
CA ARG A 79 10.78 -6.28 11.65
C ARG A 79 12.20 -6.82 11.85
N GLN A 80 13.19 -6.29 11.13
CA GLN A 80 14.60 -6.61 11.37
C GLN A 80 15.02 -6.29 12.80
N LEU A 81 14.67 -5.10 13.31
CA LEU A 81 14.97 -4.71 14.69
C LEU A 81 14.25 -5.61 15.71
N CYS A 82 13.04 -6.07 15.41
CA CYS A 82 12.33 -7.02 16.26
C CYS A 82 13.09 -8.35 16.35
N GLU A 83 13.55 -8.89 15.22
CA GLU A 83 14.36 -10.11 15.17
C GLU A 83 15.70 -9.94 15.91
N GLU A 84 16.42 -8.85 15.64
CA GLU A 84 17.71 -8.53 16.29
C GLU A 84 17.59 -8.45 17.82
N ASN A 85 16.45 -7.97 18.34
CA ASN A 85 16.24 -7.75 19.77
C ASN A 85 15.36 -8.83 20.43
N GLY A 86 14.99 -9.89 19.71
CA GLY A 86 14.12 -10.96 20.23
C GLY A 86 12.74 -10.47 20.69
N ARG A 87 12.17 -9.48 19.98
CA ARG A 87 10.84 -8.92 20.23
C ARG A 87 9.87 -9.35 19.14
N GLU A 88 8.60 -9.44 19.50
CA GLU A 88 7.53 -9.68 18.55
C GLU A 88 6.59 -8.47 18.56
N LEU A 89 6.43 -7.84 17.39
CA LEU A 89 5.47 -6.75 17.16
C LEU A 89 4.62 -7.08 15.94
N SER A 90 3.31 -6.96 16.08
CA SER A 90 2.38 -6.98 14.96
C SER A 90 2.48 -5.65 14.19
N VAL A 91 2.86 -5.73 12.91
CA VAL A 91 3.10 -4.56 12.05
C VAL A 91 2.15 -4.63 10.85
N CYS A 92 1.35 -3.59 10.68
CA CYS A 92 0.39 -3.45 9.60
C CYS A 92 0.74 -2.26 8.72
N VAL A 93 0.69 -2.45 7.40
CA VAL A 93 0.80 -1.40 6.40
C VAL A 93 -0.51 -1.33 5.63
N VAL A 94 -1.17 -0.15 5.64
CA VAL A 94 -2.36 0.09 4.81
C VAL A 94 -1.98 0.95 3.60
N GLU A 95 -2.44 0.57 2.42
CA GLU A 95 -2.22 1.31 1.17
C GLU A 95 -3.55 1.59 0.48
N LYS A 96 -3.74 2.83 0.02
CA LYS A 96 -4.95 3.26 -0.67
C LYS A 96 -5.09 2.61 -2.05
N GLY A 97 -3.99 2.45 -2.78
CA GLY A 97 -3.95 1.83 -4.10
C GLY A 97 -4.44 0.38 -4.04
N SER A 98 -5.12 -0.07 -5.10
CA SER A 98 -5.63 -1.45 -5.21
C SER A 98 -4.54 -2.54 -5.14
N GLU A 99 -3.29 -2.13 -5.27
CA GLU A 99 -2.08 -2.94 -5.15
C GLU A 99 -0.93 -2.02 -4.75
N ILE A 100 0.14 -2.59 -4.19
CA ILE A 100 1.36 -1.82 -3.92
C ILE A 100 1.93 -1.29 -5.25
N GLY A 101 2.29 -0.01 -5.26
CA GLY A 101 2.88 0.66 -6.42
C GLY A 101 1.87 1.29 -7.40
N SER A 102 0.55 1.03 -7.31
CA SER A 102 -0.42 1.59 -8.28
C SER A 102 -0.60 3.11 -8.20
N HIS A 103 -0.32 3.70 -7.03
CA HIS A 103 -0.32 5.15 -6.82
C HIS A 103 1.08 5.75 -6.76
N ILE A 104 2.12 4.99 -7.15
CA ILE A 104 3.50 5.47 -7.19
C ILE A 104 3.82 5.98 -8.60
N LEU A 105 4.15 7.27 -8.70
CA LEU A 105 4.55 7.92 -9.94
C LEU A 105 5.90 8.61 -9.76
N SER A 106 6.92 8.18 -10.50
CA SER A 106 8.25 8.81 -10.51
C SER A 106 9.05 8.39 -11.74
N GLY A 107 9.86 9.32 -12.29
CA GLY A 107 10.91 9.01 -13.28
C GLY A 107 12.21 8.46 -12.65
N ASN A 108 12.29 8.49 -11.33
CA ASN A 108 13.26 7.89 -10.40
C ASN A 108 14.66 7.55 -10.93
N VAL A 109 15.64 8.34 -10.46
CA VAL A 109 17.05 7.96 -10.36
C VAL A 109 17.34 7.64 -8.90
N LEU A 110 17.66 6.38 -8.62
CA LEU A 110 17.82 5.86 -7.27
C LEU A 110 19.30 5.83 -6.85
N ASP A 111 19.60 6.46 -5.72
CA ASP A 111 20.83 6.20 -4.96
C ASP A 111 20.71 4.85 -4.22
N PRO A 112 21.55 3.85 -4.56
CA PRO A 112 21.45 2.50 -4.00
C PRO A 112 21.84 2.44 -2.51
N LYS A 113 22.46 3.48 -1.94
CA LYS A 113 22.94 3.49 -0.55
C LYS A 113 21.87 3.08 0.45
N SER A 114 20.67 3.64 0.32
CA SER A 114 19.57 3.37 1.25
C SER A 114 19.06 1.93 1.17
N LEU A 115 18.97 1.36 -0.04
CA LEU A 115 18.59 -0.05 -0.21
C LEU A 115 19.69 -1.00 0.27
N ASN A 116 20.95 -0.66 0.04
CA ASN A 116 22.08 -1.45 0.51
C ASN A 116 22.16 -1.48 2.04
N GLU A 117 21.77 -0.38 2.71
CA GLU A 117 21.67 -0.32 4.16
C GLU A 117 20.46 -1.10 4.69
N LEU A 118 19.31 -0.98 4.02
CA LEU A 118 18.07 -1.65 4.44
C LEU A 118 18.10 -3.17 4.22
N LEU A 119 18.67 -3.63 3.11
CA LEU A 119 18.72 -5.03 2.71
C LEU A 119 20.18 -5.50 2.57
N PRO A 120 20.95 -5.51 3.68
CA PRO A 120 22.35 -5.86 3.62
C PRO A 120 22.51 -7.32 3.18
N ASN A 121 23.54 -7.59 2.38
CA ASN A 121 23.88 -8.93 1.88
C ASN A 121 22.87 -9.55 0.91
N THR A 122 22.00 -8.76 0.27
CA THR A 122 21.16 -9.22 -0.85
C THR A 122 21.56 -8.57 -2.16
N ASP A 123 21.45 -9.32 -3.25
CA ASP A 123 21.48 -8.76 -4.60
C ASP A 123 20.07 -8.31 -4.97
N TRP A 124 19.65 -7.17 -4.39
CA TRP A 124 18.31 -6.64 -4.61
C TRP A 124 18.04 -6.29 -6.08
N ILE A 125 19.08 -6.05 -6.89
CA ILE A 125 18.93 -5.76 -8.33
C ILE A 125 18.46 -7.01 -9.06
N THR A 126 19.12 -8.15 -8.84
CA THR A 126 18.73 -9.43 -9.44
C THR A 126 17.37 -9.87 -8.92
N GLU A 127 17.15 -9.80 -7.61
CA GLU A 127 15.87 -10.20 -7.02
C GLU A 127 14.69 -9.34 -7.49
N LEU A 128 14.88 -8.02 -7.61
CA LEU A 128 13.88 -7.11 -8.17
C LEU A 128 13.47 -7.56 -9.57
N LYS A 129 14.46 -7.87 -10.41
CA LYS A 129 14.24 -8.32 -11.78
C LYS A 129 13.47 -9.63 -11.82
N ASP A 130 13.83 -10.59 -10.99
CA ASP A 130 13.17 -11.90 -10.95
C ASP A 130 11.72 -11.81 -10.44
N ARG A 131 11.47 -10.94 -9.47
CA ARG A 131 10.15 -10.81 -8.80
C ARG A 131 9.18 -9.90 -9.53
N THR A 132 9.67 -8.87 -10.21
CA THR A 132 8.83 -7.82 -10.82
C THR A 132 9.00 -7.71 -12.32
N GLY A 133 10.00 -8.38 -12.91
CA GLY A 133 10.40 -8.18 -14.30
C GLY A 133 11.08 -6.82 -14.56
N SER A 134 11.25 -5.98 -13.54
CA SER A 134 11.83 -4.65 -13.67
C SER A 134 13.34 -4.68 -13.62
N VAL A 135 13.99 -3.90 -14.49
CA VAL A 135 15.44 -3.77 -14.51
C VAL A 135 15.85 -2.47 -13.82
N ALA A 136 16.92 -2.52 -13.01
CA ALA A 136 17.63 -1.34 -12.56
C ALA A 136 18.79 -1.08 -13.51
N THR A 137 18.74 0.04 -14.24
CA THR A 137 19.75 0.38 -15.26
C THR A 137 20.74 1.36 -14.66
N PRO A 138 22.06 1.05 -14.60
CA PRO A 138 23.05 1.99 -14.09
C PRO A 138 23.07 3.25 -14.97
N VAL A 139 23.14 4.42 -14.33
CA VAL A 139 23.23 5.70 -15.05
C VAL A 139 24.57 5.76 -15.81
N SER A 140 24.50 6.07 -17.10
CA SER A 140 25.68 6.15 -17.97
C SER A 140 26.13 7.58 -18.27
N GLU A 141 25.20 8.53 -18.27
CA GLU A 141 25.48 9.95 -18.51
C GLU A 141 24.43 10.83 -17.84
N ASP A 142 24.86 12.00 -17.36
CA ASP A 142 23.99 13.09 -16.93
C ASP A 142 23.98 14.19 -18.00
N ARG A 143 22.80 14.71 -18.33
CA ARG A 143 22.64 15.86 -19.24
C ARG A 143 21.68 16.88 -18.65
N PHE A 144 22.18 18.08 -18.39
CA PHE A 144 21.36 19.22 -17.98
C PHE A 144 21.19 20.18 -19.15
N LEU A 145 19.95 20.41 -19.57
CA LEU A 145 19.61 21.23 -20.71
C LEU A 145 18.79 22.45 -20.27
N VAL A 146 19.20 23.63 -20.71
CA VAL A 146 18.38 24.84 -20.68
C VAL A 146 17.62 24.92 -21.99
N LEU A 147 16.30 24.89 -21.92
CA LEU A 147 15.43 24.92 -23.10
C LEU A 147 15.08 26.36 -23.48
N THR A 148 15.04 26.63 -24.79
CA THR A 148 14.50 27.85 -25.38
C THR A 148 13.30 27.48 -26.27
N GLU A 149 12.55 28.46 -26.76
CA GLU A 149 11.40 28.21 -27.65
C GLU A 149 11.80 27.38 -28.88
N THR A 150 13.01 27.58 -29.40
CA THR A 150 13.47 26.98 -30.66
C THR A 150 14.59 25.95 -30.48
N GLY A 151 15.03 25.65 -29.25
CA GLY A 151 16.18 24.76 -29.06
C GLY A 151 16.56 24.48 -27.61
N SER A 152 17.80 24.03 -27.41
CA SER A 152 18.35 23.74 -26.08
C SER A 152 19.86 23.95 -26.03
N HIS A 153 20.36 24.31 -24.85
CA HIS A 153 21.78 24.44 -24.55
C HIS A 153 22.14 23.54 -23.38
N ALA A 154 23.14 22.67 -23.59
CA ALA A 154 23.64 21.80 -22.53
C ALA A 154 24.59 22.57 -21.59
N ILE A 155 24.39 22.40 -20.29
CA ILE A 155 25.33 22.86 -19.28
C ILE A 155 26.41 21.79 -19.13
N PRO A 156 27.71 22.12 -19.25
CA PRO A 156 28.80 21.18 -19.00
C PRO A 156 28.73 20.61 -17.58
N ASN A 157 28.85 19.28 -17.44
CA ASN A 157 28.70 18.60 -16.15
C ASN A 157 29.69 19.07 -15.06
N LEU A 158 30.86 19.60 -15.44
CA LEU A 158 31.85 20.16 -14.51
C LEU A 158 31.32 21.40 -13.77
N LEU A 159 30.37 22.13 -14.36
CA LEU A 159 29.78 23.32 -13.75
C LEU A 159 28.57 23.00 -12.86
N LEU A 160 28.10 21.74 -12.87
CA LEU A 160 26.97 21.32 -12.07
C LEU A 160 27.39 21.01 -10.62
N PRO A 161 26.53 21.32 -9.63
CA PRO A 161 26.71 20.86 -8.26
C PRO A 161 26.82 19.34 -8.16
N SER A 162 27.57 18.85 -7.17
CA SER A 162 27.81 17.41 -6.97
C SER A 162 26.53 16.59 -6.74
N GLN A 163 25.48 17.23 -6.23
CA GLN A 163 24.17 16.62 -5.98
C GLN A 163 23.40 16.28 -7.26
N LEU A 164 23.84 16.79 -8.41
CA LEU A 164 23.24 16.52 -9.71
C LEU A 164 24.00 15.45 -10.50
N HIS A 165 25.13 14.96 -9.98
CA HIS A 165 25.84 13.82 -10.54
C HIS A 165 25.22 12.54 -10.04
N ASN A 166 24.96 11.61 -10.96
CA ASN A 166 24.31 10.34 -10.70
C ASN A 166 25.25 9.14 -10.87
N ASP A 167 26.56 9.36 -10.75
CA ASP A 167 27.56 8.30 -10.77
C ASP A 167 27.26 7.24 -9.70
N GLY A 168 27.02 6.00 -10.13
CA GLY A 168 26.66 4.89 -9.24
C GLY A 168 25.15 4.76 -8.91
N ASN A 169 24.31 5.66 -9.43
CA ASN A 169 22.85 5.58 -9.29
C ASN A 169 22.22 4.73 -10.41
N TYR A 170 20.93 4.42 -10.24
CA TYR A 170 20.17 3.58 -11.17
C TYR A 170 18.88 4.26 -11.64
N VAL A 171 18.62 4.22 -12.95
CA VAL A 171 17.31 4.52 -13.51
C VAL A 171 16.42 3.29 -13.38
N MET A 172 15.27 3.42 -12.73
CA MET A 172 14.38 2.29 -12.50
C MET A 172 12.95 2.72 -12.16
N SER A 173 12.00 1.79 -12.27
CA SER A 173 10.62 2.05 -11.85
C SER A 173 10.47 2.01 -10.33
N LEU A 174 10.10 3.14 -9.73
CA LEU A 174 9.83 3.24 -8.29
C LEU A 174 8.59 2.42 -7.87
N SER A 175 7.59 2.27 -8.74
CA SER A 175 6.42 1.44 -8.46
C SER A 175 6.79 -0.04 -8.37
N GLN A 176 7.68 -0.52 -9.25
CA GLN A 176 8.20 -1.89 -9.17
C GLN A 176 9.10 -2.09 -7.95
N LEU A 177 9.90 -1.07 -7.58
CA LEU A 177 10.66 -1.12 -6.33
C LEU A 177 9.73 -1.27 -5.12
N CYS A 178 8.65 -0.49 -5.05
CA CYS A 178 7.68 -0.62 -3.96
C CYS A 178 7.02 -2.00 -3.94
N ARG A 179 6.67 -2.58 -5.10
CA ARG A 179 6.13 -3.96 -5.17
C ARG A 179 7.13 -4.98 -4.62
N TYR A 180 8.41 -4.87 -5.00
CA TYR A 180 9.47 -5.72 -4.46
C TYR A 180 9.61 -5.56 -2.95
N LEU A 181 9.65 -4.33 -2.44
CA LEU A 181 9.72 -4.06 -1.01
C LEU A 181 8.45 -4.55 -0.27
N GLY A 182 7.29 -4.50 -0.90
CA GLY A 182 6.04 -5.08 -0.38
C GLY A 182 6.18 -6.57 -0.13
N GLN A 183 6.65 -7.32 -1.12
CA GLN A 183 6.92 -8.75 -0.97
C GLN A 183 7.96 -9.04 0.11
N LYS A 184 9.03 -8.24 0.19
CA LYS A 184 10.04 -8.35 1.25
C LYS A 184 9.46 -8.11 2.64
N ALA A 185 8.57 -7.12 2.78
CA ALA A 185 7.90 -6.85 4.04
C ALA A 185 6.99 -8.01 4.45
N GLU A 186 6.20 -8.56 3.52
CA GLU A 186 5.34 -9.73 3.76
C GLU A 186 6.16 -10.96 4.18
N GLU A 187 7.31 -11.21 3.55
CA GLU A 187 8.24 -12.28 3.92
C GLU A 187 8.76 -12.16 5.37
N MET A 188 8.82 -10.94 5.90
CA MET A 188 9.24 -10.65 7.29
C MET A 188 8.06 -10.63 8.27
N GLY A 189 6.86 -11.01 7.82
CA GLY A 189 5.65 -11.06 8.62
C GLY A 189 4.96 -9.71 8.81
N VAL A 190 5.21 -8.72 7.95
CA VAL A 190 4.40 -7.50 7.90
C VAL A 190 3.08 -7.82 7.20
N GLU A 191 1.96 -7.40 7.78
CA GLU A 191 0.66 -7.50 7.13
C GLU A 191 0.44 -6.29 6.22
N VAL A 192 0.33 -6.51 4.91
CA VAL A 192 0.18 -5.45 3.91
C VAL A 192 -1.21 -5.50 3.31
N TYR A 193 -1.97 -4.40 3.47
CA TYR A 193 -3.36 -4.28 3.05
C TYR A 193 -3.54 -3.18 1.99
N PRO A 194 -3.43 -3.52 0.69
CA PRO A 194 -3.79 -2.62 -0.39
C PRO A 194 -5.32 -2.46 -0.51
N GLY A 195 -5.77 -1.33 -1.04
CA GLY A 195 -7.18 -0.96 -1.17
C GLY A 195 -7.79 -0.37 0.12
N PHE A 196 -6.99 -0.15 1.16
CA PHE A 196 -7.44 0.40 2.45
C PHE A 196 -6.94 1.82 2.63
N ALA A 197 -7.83 2.79 2.37
CA ALA A 197 -7.56 4.19 2.59
C ALA A 197 -7.77 4.55 4.06
N ALA A 198 -6.70 4.95 4.76
CA ALA A 198 -6.85 5.60 6.06
C ALA A 198 -7.50 6.97 5.86
N SER A 199 -8.69 7.16 6.46
CA SER A 199 -9.51 8.37 6.30
C SER A 199 -9.57 9.24 7.54
N GLU A 200 -9.31 8.68 8.72
CA GLU A 200 -9.53 9.32 10.01
C GLU A 200 -8.46 8.87 11.01
N VAL A 201 -7.94 9.81 11.81
CA VAL A 201 -7.04 9.51 12.92
C VAL A 201 -7.88 9.27 14.16
N LEU A 202 -7.68 8.12 14.80
CA LEU A 202 -8.34 7.78 16.06
C LEU A 202 -7.47 8.24 17.23
N TYR A 203 -8.08 8.96 18.17
CA TYR A 203 -7.44 9.37 19.42
C TYR A 203 -7.93 8.46 20.55
N GLY A 204 -7.03 8.12 21.47
CA GLY A 204 -7.43 7.49 22.72
C GLY A 204 -8.25 8.44 23.60
N GLU A 205 -9.02 7.86 24.52
CA GLU A 205 -9.63 8.60 25.63
C GLU A 205 -8.59 9.06 26.66
#